data_AF-A0A2V6TXT6-F1
#
_entry.id   AF-A0A2V6TXT6-F1
#
_cell.length_a   1.000
_cell.length_b   1.000
_cell.length_c   1.000
_cell.angle_alpha   90.00
_cell.angle_beta   90.00
_cell.angle_gamma   90.00
#
_symmetry.space_group_name_H-M   'P 1'
#
loop_
_entity.id
_entity.type
_entity.pdbx_description
1 polymer ?
#
loop_
_entity_poly.entity_id
_entity_poly.type
_entity_poly.pdbx_seq_one_letter_code
_entity_poly.pdbx_strand_id
1 'polypeptide(L)'
;MLQRRFRRRTQMSDHHRVSRRHLFGMAIAAGGFAVSGAVNSVFAQALKRTPGEILGPFYPVLRSVEKTADLTALPGKPGRAAGQVIYVMGRVVNVQGQPAKGARVELWQANTRRSSRERIPLLRTG
;
A
#
# COMPACT_ATOMS: atom_id res chain seq x y z
N MET A 1 27.17 91.90 -21.54
CA MET A 1 27.92 90.88 -20.76
C MET A 1 26.92 90.16 -19.86
N LEU A 2 26.91 88.82 -19.92
CA LEU A 2 26.27 87.85 -18.99
C LEU A 2 24.75 87.57 -19.06
N GLN A 3 24.38 86.68 -19.98
CA GLN A 3 23.32 85.68 -19.79
C GLN A 3 23.83 84.57 -18.85
N ARG A 4 23.05 84.09 -17.85
CA ARG A 4 23.25 82.73 -17.31
C ARG A 4 22.06 82.13 -16.53
N ARG A 5 21.32 81.30 -17.29
CA ARG A 5 20.94 79.90 -17.01
C ARG A 5 20.01 79.57 -15.83
N PHE A 6 18.74 79.35 -16.19
CA PHE A 6 17.82 78.39 -15.56
C PHE A 6 18.46 77.00 -15.44
N ARG A 7 18.53 76.44 -14.23
CA ARG A 7 18.81 75.02 -14.00
C ARG A 7 17.50 74.23 -14.05
N ARG A 8 17.29 73.43 -15.10
CA ARG A 8 16.29 72.36 -15.10
C ARG A 8 16.78 71.24 -14.18
N ARG A 9 15.97 70.83 -13.21
CA ARG A 9 16.19 69.63 -12.40
C ARG A 9 15.54 68.46 -13.15
N THR A 10 16.35 67.56 -13.70
CA THR A 10 15.88 66.35 -14.38
C THR A 10 15.28 65.41 -13.34
N GLN A 11 14.01 65.04 -13.50
CA GLN A 11 13.37 63.98 -12.74
C GLN A 11 13.85 62.65 -13.33
N MET A 12 14.54 61.82 -12.53
CA MET A 12 14.90 60.45 -12.92
C MET A 12 13.72 59.53 -12.61
N SER A 13 13.22 58.84 -13.64
CA SER A 13 12.21 57.80 -13.50
C SER A 13 12.81 56.56 -12.84
N ASP A 14 12.24 56.12 -11.71
CA ASP A 14 12.59 54.86 -11.09
C ASP A 14 12.01 53.69 -11.90
N HIS A 15 12.88 52.96 -12.58
CA HIS A 15 12.53 51.69 -13.20
C HIS A 15 12.39 50.63 -12.11
N HIS A 16 11.17 50.11 -11.91
CA HIS A 16 10.91 48.95 -11.05
C HIS A 16 11.71 47.75 -11.59
N ARG A 17 12.87 47.48 -11.00
CA ARG A 17 13.70 46.33 -11.38
C ARG A 17 13.07 45.07 -10.79
N VAL A 18 12.40 44.30 -11.64
CA VAL A 18 11.93 42.95 -11.30
C VAL A 18 13.15 42.11 -10.91
N SER A 19 13.24 41.78 -9.62
CA SER A 19 14.37 41.02 -9.07
C SER A 19 14.25 39.55 -9.46
N ARG A 20 15.38 38.90 -9.76
CA ARG A 20 15.47 37.47 -10.07
C ARG A 20 14.79 36.60 -9.02
N ARG A 21 14.84 37.00 -7.74
CA ARG A 21 14.16 36.32 -6.62
C ARG A 21 12.63 36.35 -6.76
N HIS A 22 12.08 37.41 -7.33
CA HIS A 22 10.65 37.53 -7.61
C HIS A 22 10.23 36.57 -8.73
N LEU A 23 11.07 36.45 -9.77
CA LEU A 23 10.88 35.48 -10.86
C LEU A 23 10.95 34.03 -10.36
N PHE A 24 11.91 33.72 -9.48
CA PHE A 24 11.97 32.41 -8.83
C PHE A 24 10.75 32.11 -7.96
N GLY A 25 10.26 33.10 -7.19
CA GLY A 25 9.03 32.95 -6.40
C GLY A 25 7.80 32.65 -7.26
N MET A 26 7.66 33.33 -8.40
CA MET A 26 6.55 33.07 -9.34
C MET A 26 6.66 31.69 -10.01
N ALA A 27 7.88 31.23 -10.33
CA ALA A 27 8.09 29.90 -10.92
C ALA A 27 7.68 28.76 -9.96
N ILE A 28 7.95 28.91 -8.66
CA ILE A 28 7.55 27.93 -7.64
C ILE A 28 6.02 27.91 -7.48
N ALA A 29 5.38 29.09 -7.46
CA ALA A 29 3.93 29.19 -7.34
C ALA A 29 3.19 28.55 -8.54
N ALA A 30 3.70 28.74 -9.76
CA ALA A 30 3.13 28.14 -10.97
C ALA A 30 3.41 26.62 -11.06
N GLY A 31 4.61 26.16 -10.66
CA GLY A 31 4.99 24.75 -10.68
C GLY A 31 4.33 23.91 -9.58
N GLY A 32 4.11 24.48 -8.38
CA GLY A 32 3.50 23.79 -7.25
C GLY A 32 2.05 23.36 -7.50
N PHE A 33 1.27 24.18 -8.23
CA PHE A 33 -0.10 23.82 -8.60
C PHE A 33 -0.16 22.65 -9.58
N ALA A 34 0.72 22.61 -10.59
CA ALA A 34 0.74 21.54 -11.59
C ALA A 34 1.13 20.17 -11.01
N VAL A 35 2.02 20.14 -10.01
CA VAL A 35 2.46 18.87 -9.38
C VAL A 35 1.38 18.29 -8.46
N SER A 36 0.59 19.13 -7.78
CA SER A 36 -0.44 18.68 -6.83
C SER A 36 -1.53 17.79 -7.46
N GLY A 37 -1.86 17.98 -8.74
CA GLY A 37 -2.82 17.15 -9.47
C GLY A 37 -2.24 15.82 -9.98
N ALA A 38 -0.94 15.78 -10.29
CA ALA A 38 -0.27 14.64 -10.92
C ALA A 38 0.23 13.57 -9.93
N VAL A 39 0.38 13.90 -8.65
CA VAL A 39 0.88 12.94 -7.63
C VAL A 39 -0.08 11.78 -7.35
N ASN A 40 -1.38 11.94 -7.68
CA ASN A 40 -2.37 10.88 -7.47
C ASN A 40 -2.39 9.82 -8.60
N SER A 41 -1.85 10.12 -9.79
CA SER A 41 -2.03 9.28 -10.98
C SER A 41 -0.85 8.36 -11.33
N VAL A 42 0.33 8.58 -10.76
CA VAL A 42 1.53 7.80 -11.13
C VAL A 42 1.60 6.44 -10.40
N PHE A 43 0.86 6.27 -9.31
CA PHE A 43 0.81 5.03 -8.51
C PHE A 43 -0.50 4.25 -8.60
N ALA A 44 -1.47 4.70 -9.41
CA ALA A 44 -2.75 4.02 -9.56
C ALA A 44 -2.65 2.88 -10.58
N GLN A 45 -1.90 1.81 -10.28
CA GLN A 45 -2.08 0.56 -11.01
C GLN A 45 -3.50 0.03 -10.70
N ALA A 46 -4.31 -0.18 -11.74
CA ALA A 46 -5.63 -0.76 -11.58
C ALA A 46 -5.51 -2.14 -10.89
N LEU A 47 -6.19 -2.31 -9.75
CA LEU A 47 -6.19 -3.57 -9.03
C LEU A 47 -6.90 -4.62 -9.88
N LYS A 48 -6.20 -5.73 -10.15
CA LYS A 48 -6.80 -6.90 -10.76
C LYS A 48 -7.57 -7.68 -9.71
N ARG A 49 -8.70 -8.25 -10.11
CA ARG A 49 -9.45 -9.17 -9.25
C ARG A 49 -8.55 -10.35 -8.88
N THR A 50 -8.53 -10.73 -7.61
CA THR A 50 -7.91 -11.98 -7.17
C THR A 50 -8.50 -13.14 -7.98
N PRO A 51 -7.67 -13.95 -8.66
CA PRO A 51 -8.16 -15.11 -9.40
C PRO A 51 -8.98 -16.04 -8.49
N GLY A 52 -10.01 -16.68 -9.05
CA GLY A 52 -10.72 -17.74 -8.33
C GLY A 52 -9.83 -18.97 -8.19
N GLU A 53 -9.82 -19.58 -7.01
CA GLU A 53 -9.12 -20.84 -6.76
C GLU A 53 -10.09 -22.02 -6.73
N ILE A 54 -9.65 -23.17 -7.24
CA ILE A 54 -10.30 -24.45 -6.95
C ILE A 54 -9.81 -24.96 -5.60
N LEU A 55 -10.71 -25.53 -4.80
CA LEU A 55 -10.38 -26.00 -3.45
C LEU A 55 -9.30 -27.11 -3.43
N GLY A 56 -9.07 -27.77 -4.57
CA GLY A 56 -8.09 -28.84 -4.71
C GLY A 56 -8.54 -30.16 -4.04
N PRO A 57 -7.84 -31.28 -4.31
CA PRO A 57 -8.29 -32.62 -3.89
C PRO A 57 -8.19 -32.88 -2.37
N PHE A 58 -7.55 -31.98 -1.62
CA PHE A 58 -7.28 -32.14 -0.19
C PHE A 58 -8.12 -31.23 0.70
N TYR A 59 -9.06 -30.45 0.14
CA TYR A 59 -9.96 -29.64 0.96
C TYR A 59 -11.03 -30.51 1.59
N PRO A 60 -11.06 -30.65 2.93
CA PRO A 60 -12.09 -31.44 3.58
C PRO A 60 -13.45 -30.75 3.43
N VAL A 61 -14.39 -31.43 2.76
CA VAL A 61 -15.76 -30.95 2.55
C VAL A 61 -16.52 -30.81 3.88
N LEU A 62 -16.12 -31.59 4.89
CA LEU A 62 -16.67 -31.58 6.24
C LEU A 62 -15.62 -31.07 7.22
N ARG A 63 -15.47 -29.73 7.34
CA ARG A 63 -14.65 -29.15 8.40
C ARG A 63 -15.47 -28.18 9.23
N SER A 64 -15.48 -28.41 10.54
CA SER A 64 -15.80 -27.34 11.49
C SER A 64 -14.71 -26.29 11.36
N VAL A 65 -15.04 -25.12 10.81
CA VAL A 65 -14.06 -24.06 10.60
C VAL A 65 -13.49 -23.66 11.95
N GLU A 66 -12.19 -23.92 12.13
CA GLU A 66 -11.45 -23.39 13.26
C GLU A 66 -11.48 -21.86 13.14
N LYS A 67 -12.09 -21.19 14.13
CA LYS A 67 -12.38 -19.74 14.06
C LYS A 67 -11.19 -18.88 14.47
N THR A 68 -10.05 -19.50 14.79
CA THR A 68 -8.86 -18.80 15.26
C THR A 68 -7.94 -18.47 14.08
N ALA A 69 -7.28 -17.32 14.15
CA ALA A 69 -6.28 -16.92 13.16
C ALA A 69 -4.85 -17.40 13.51
N ASP A 70 -4.70 -18.14 14.61
CA ASP A 70 -3.42 -18.66 15.09
C ASP A 70 -3.27 -20.13 14.67
N LEU A 71 -2.48 -20.36 13.62
CA LEU A 71 -2.16 -21.71 13.12
C LEU A 71 -1.02 -22.39 13.91
N THR A 72 -0.47 -21.74 14.95
CA THR A 72 0.63 -22.29 15.76
C THR A 72 0.16 -23.17 16.91
N ALA A 73 -1.13 -23.13 17.25
CA ALA A 73 -1.72 -23.88 18.35
C ALA A 73 -3.04 -24.52 17.91
N LEU A 74 -3.38 -25.66 18.53
CA LEU A 74 -4.67 -26.33 18.34
C LEU A 74 -5.39 -26.39 19.70
N PRO A 75 -6.66 -25.95 19.79
CA PRO A 75 -7.44 -26.06 21.01
C PRO A 75 -7.46 -27.49 21.56
N GLY A 76 -7.19 -27.65 22.86
CA GLY A 76 -7.19 -28.95 23.52
C GLY A 76 -5.97 -29.84 23.25
N LYS A 77 -4.97 -29.39 22.46
CA LYS A 77 -3.70 -30.09 22.29
C LYS A 77 -2.53 -29.30 22.86
N PRO A 78 -1.72 -29.88 23.76
CA PRO A 78 -0.53 -29.21 24.27
C PRO A 78 0.56 -29.12 23.20
N GLY A 79 1.32 -28.02 23.24
CA GLY A 79 2.45 -27.77 22.32
C GLY A 79 2.12 -26.77 21.20
N ARG A 80 3.16 -26.38 20.45
CA ARG A 80 3.07 -25.48 19.28
C ARG A 80 3.53 -26.18 18.01
N ALA A 81 3.06 -25.68 16.86
CA ALA A 81 3.50 -26.14 15.55
C ALA A 81 5.03 -26.02 15.43
N ALA A 82 5.68 -27.07 14.93
CA ALA A 82 7.10 -27.04 14.63
C ALA A 82 7.38 -26.23 13.36
N GLY A 83 8.57 -25.63 13.28
CA GLY A 83 9.02 -24.83 12.14
C GLY A 83 9.16 -23.34 12.48
N GLN A 84 9.42 -22.53 11.47
CA GLN A 84 9.55 -21.08 11.62
C GLN A 84 8.17 -20.46 11.83
N VAL A 85 8.01 -19.69 12.92
CA VAL A 85 6.82 -18.87 13.14
C VAL A 85 6.87 -17.66 12.20
N ILE A 86 5.77 -17.42 11.48
CA ILE A 86 5.59 -16.27 10.60
C ILE A 86 4.29 -15.54 10.93
N TYR A 87 4.27 -14.23 10.68
CA TYR A 87 3.07 -13.40 10.79
C TYR A 87 2.66 -12.95 9.39
N VAL A 88 1.40 -13.20 9.03
CA VAL A 88 0.84 -12.81 7.73
C VAL A 88 -0.21 -11.73 7.97
N MET A 89 0.03 -10.55 7.41
CA MET A 89 -0.83 -9.37 7.57
C MET A 89 -1.14 -8.76 6.20
N GLY A 90 -2.33 -8.17 6.05
CA GLY A 90 -2.75 -7.54 4.81
C GLY A 90 -4.11 -6.85 4.91
N ARG A 91 -4.58 -6.31 3.78
CA ARG A 91 -5.91 -5.70 3.64
C ARG A 91 -6.65 -6.36 2.49
N VAL A 92 -7.93 -6.66 2.69
CA VAL A 92 -8.81 -7.10 1.62
C VAL A 92 -9.51 -5.87 1.04
N VAL A 93 -9.32 -5.62 -0.25
CA VAL A 93 -9.90 -4.49 -0.97
C VAL A 93 -10.60 -4.97 -2.24
N ASN A 94 -11.59 -4.21 -2.71
CA ASN A 94 -12.17 -4.42 -4.03
C ASN A 94 -11.25 -3.85 -5.14
N VAL A 95 -11.65 -4.00 -6.40
CA VAL A 95 -10.87 -3.52 -7.55
C VAL A 95 -10.79 -1.98 -7.62
N GLN A 96 -11.65 -1.28 -6.88
CA GLN A 96 -11.62 0.17 -6.69
C GLN A 96 -10.70 0.58 -5.51
N GLY A 97 -10.01 -0.36 -4.86
CA GLY A 97 -9.11 -0.11 -3.73
C GLY A 97 -9.83 0.15 -2.39
N GLN A 98 -11.15 -0.02 -2.34
CA GLN A 98 -11.94 0.21 -1.13
C GLN A 98 -11.93 -1.03 -0.23
N PRO A 99 -11.94 -0.89 1.11
CA PRO A 99 -11.97 -2.03 2.03
C PRO A 99 -13.18 -2.93 1.80
N ALA A 100 -12.94 -4.24 1.68
CA ALA A 100 -14.00 -5.24 1.55
C ALA A 100 -14.56 -5.61 2.94
N LYS A 101 -15.59 -4.89 3.38
CA LYS A 101 -16.26 -5.14 4.66
C LYS A 101 -16.91 -6.53 4.68
N GLY A 102 -16.75 -7.25 5.80
CA GLY A 102 -17.34 -8.58 5.98
C GLY A 102 -16.70 -9.69 5.15
N ALA A 103 -15.55 -9.43 4.51
CA ALA A 103 -14.82 -10.45 3.78
C ALA A 103 -14.40 -11.58 4.73
N ARG A 104 -14.66 -12.82 4.31
CA ARG A 104 -14.16 -14.02 4.98
C ARG A 104 -12.83 -14.42 4.35
N VAL A 105 -11.81 -14.59 5.18
CA VAL A 105 -10.49 -15.06 4.75
C VAL A 105 -10.24 -16.42 5.38
N GLU A 106 -9.95 -17.42 4.56
CA GLU A 106 -9.56 -18.76 4.99
C GLU A 106 -8.15 -19.04 4.49
N LEU A 107 -7.31 -19.62 5.34
CA LEU A 107 -5.91 -19.91 5.04
C LEU A 107 -5.61 -21.39 5.28
N TRP A 108 -4.85 -21.97 4.36
CA TRP A 108 -4.42 -23.36 4.41
C TRP A 108 -2.94 -23.43 4.07
N GLN A 109 -2.22 -24.28 4.78
CA GLN A 109 -0.78 -24.44 4.58
C GLN A 109 -0.37 -25.90 4.79
N ALA A 110 0.63 -26.34 4.04
CA ALA A 110 1.33 -27.58 4.34
C ALA A 110 2.30 -27.34 5.51
N ASN A 111 2.45 -28.30 6.42
CA ASN A 111 3.31 -28.13 7.58
C ASN A 111 4.81 -28.20 7.24
N THR A 112 5.67 -27.84 8.20
CA THR A 112 7.15 -27.85 8.03
C THR A 112 7.74 -29.21 7.68
N ARG A 113 7.03 -30.31 7.98
CA ARG A 113 7.46 -31.66 7.65
C ARG A 113 6.84 -32.01 6.30
N ARG A 114 7.60 -31.77 5.24
CA ARG A 114 7.22 -32.21 3.89
C ARG A 114 7.15 -33.74 3.85
N SER A 115 6.00 -34.32 4.21
CA SER A 115 5.76 -35.75 4.09
C SER A 115 4.59 -35.99 3.15
N SER A 116 4.90 -36.39 1.91
CA SER A 116 3.92 -37.02 1.01
C SER A 116 3.62 -38.48 1.40
N ARG A 117 3.98 -38.93 2.61
CA ARG A 117 3.74 -40.29 3.11
C ARG A 117 3.62 -40.28 4.63
N GLU A 118 2.46 -39.89 5.14
CA GLU A 118 2.10 -40.31 6.49
C GLU A 118 0.79 -41.10 6.39
N ARG A 119 0.96 -42.43 6.31
CA ARG A 119 -0.13 -43.39 6.42
C ARG A 119 -0.86 -43.10 7.72
N ILE A 120 -2.12 -42.70 7.63
CA ILE A 120 -3.06 -42.66 8.75
C ILE A 120 -2.99 -44.03 9.43
N PRO A 121 -2.62 -44.13 10.73
CA PRO A 121 -2.72 -45.38 11.45
C PRO A 121 -4.20 -45.69 11.58
N LEU A 122 -4.70 -46.61 10.76
CA LEU A 122 -5.95 -47.29 11.07
C LEU A 122 -5.76 -47.98 12.41
N LEU A 123 -6.69 -47.68 13.31
CA LEU A 123 -6.83 -48.26 14.64
C LEU A 123 -6.54 -49.75 14.58
N ARG A 124 -5.47 -50.17 15.25
CA ARG A 124 -5.28 -51.56 15.64
C ARG A 124 -6.25 -51.81 16.78
N THR A 125 -7.45 -52.26 16.47
CA THR A 125 -8.33 -52.88 17.46
C THR A 125 -7.71 -54.25 17.78
N GLY A 126 -7.55 -54.52 19.07
CA GLY A 126 -7.28 -55.87 19.57
C GLY A 126 -8.50 -56.77 19.46
#